data_AF-A0A1C3JIP7-F1
#
_entry.id   AF-A0A1C3JIP7-F1
#
_cell.length_a   1.000
_cell.length_b   1.000
_cell.length_c   1.000
_cell.angle_alpha   90.00
_cell.angle_beta   90.00
_cell.angle_gamma   90.00
#
_symmetry.space_group_name_H-M   'P 1'
#
loop_
_entity.id
_entity.type
_entity.pdbx_description
1 polymer ?
#
loop_
_entity_poly.entity_id
_entity_poly.type
_entity_poly.pdbx_seq_one_letter_code
_entity_poly.pdbx_strand_id
1 'polypeptide(L)'
;MEHFAEATIEKNTTHLLTQMENRLRKQKHELVSGGWDKKFMIEQEGSVEGFFEQCVFGDDVCKEVFAEFIKVNKLDDFDIVDTSFIDDVRDLQHTLIGELVEEYA
;
A
#
# COMPACT_ATOMS: atom_id res chain seq x y z
N MET A 1 -1.86 -4.66 33.58
CA MET A 1 -2.75 -5.35 32.62
C MET A 1 -2.57 -4.67 31.25
N GLU A 2 -1.32 -4.53 30.79
CA GLU A 2 -0.95 -3.71 29.61
C GLU A 2 -0.45 -4.57 28.44
N HIS A 3 0.23 -5.69 28.72
CA HIS A 3 0.77 -6.58 27.68
C HIS A 3 -0.26 -7.24 26.74
N PHE A 4 -1.55 -7.30 27.11
CA PHE A 4 -2.57 -7.92 26.26
C PHE A 4 -3.06 -6.98 25.15
N ALA A 5 -2.99 -5.66 25.37
CA ALA A 5 -3.39 -4.66 24.40
C ALA A 5 -2.31 -4.46 23.33
N GLU A 6 -1.04 -4.32 23.72
CA GLU A 6 0.10 -4.19 22.79
C GLU A 6 0.24 -5.40 21.86
N ALA A 7 0.19 -6.63 22.40
CA ALA A 7 0.31 -7.83 21.57
C ALA A 7 -0.86 -8.00 20.58
N THR A 8 -2.03 -7.42 20.90
CA THR A 8 -3.19 -7.39 19.99
C THR A 8 -2.98 -6.33 18.90
N ILE A 9 -2.41 -5.17 19.24
CA ILE A 9 -2.09 -4.09 18.29
C ILE A 9 -0.98 -4.53 17.33
N GLU A 10 0.14 -5.07 17.83
CA GLU A 10 1.29 -5.47 17.02
C GLU A 10 0.95 -6.63 16.06
N LYS A 11 0.18 -7.62 16.54
CA LYS A 11 -0.31 -8.71 15.70
C LYS A 11 -1.24 -8.21 14.59
N ASN A 12 -2.07 -7.22 14.91
CA ASN A 12 -3.00 -6.60 13.96
C ASN A 12 -2.25 -5.75 12.91
N THR A 13 -1.25 -4.98 13.32
CA THR A 13 -0.36 -4.23 12.42
C THR A 13 0.40 -5.16 11.48
N THR A 14 1.01 -6.23 12.01
CA THR A 14 1.72 -7.23 11.17
C THR A 14 0.79 -7.87 10.14
N HIS A 15 -0.44 -8.20 10.55
CA HIS A 15 -1.42 -8.78 9.64
C HIS A 15 -1.86 -7.78 8.56
N LEU A 16 -2.12 -6.52 8.93
CA LEU A 16 -2.44 -5.45 7.98
C LEU A 16 -1.31 -5.22 6.98
N LEU A 17 -0.04 -5.21 7.43
CA LEU A 17 1.11 -5.05 6.54
C LEU A 17 1.22 -6.21 5.56
N THR A 18 1.02 -7.45 6.04
CA THR A 18 1.00 -8.63 5.17
C THR A 18 -0.11 -8.52 4.10
N GLN A 19 -1.29 -8.01 4.45
CA GLN A 19 -2.36 -7.76 3.48
C GLN A 19 -1.97 -6.68 2.47
N MET A 20 -1.37 -5.58 2.94
CA MET A 20 -0.91 -4.50 2.08
C MET A 20 0.14 -4.98 1.08
N GLU A 21 1.17 -5.71 1.54
CA GLU A 21 2.20 -6.29 0.67
C GLU A 21 1.60 -7.19 -0.42
N ASN A 22 0.62 -8.01 -0.07
CA ASN A 22 -0.07 -8.87 -1.04
C ASN A 22 -0.85 -8.05 -2.08
N ARG A 23 -1.53 -6.99 -1.64
CA ARG A 23 -2.28 -6.08 -2.52
C ARG A 23 -1.35 -5.32 -3.45
N LEU A 24 -0.23 -4.81 -2.93
CA LEU A 24 0.81 -4.15 -3.69
C LEU A 24 1.49 -5.08 -4.70
N ARG A 25 1.77 -6.34 -4.33
CA ARG A 25 2.32 -7.33 -5.27
C ARG A 25 1.38 -7.59 -6.44
N LYS A 26 0.08 -7.65 -6.18
CA LYS A 26 -0.94 -7.77 -7.24
C LYS A 26 -0.97 -6.51 -8.11
N GLN A 27 -0.94 -5.33 -7.50
CA GLN A 27 -0.94 -4.06 -8.21
C GLN A 27 0.31 -3.91 -9.10
N LYS A 28 1.50 -4.31 -8.61
CA LYS A 28 2.73 -4.37 -9.42
C LYS A 28 2.51 -5.19 -10.68
N HIS A 29 1.95 -6.39 -10.55
CA HIS A 29 1.70 -7.26 -11.69
C HIS A 29 0.74 -6.63 -12.71
N GLU A 30 -0.32 -5.97 -12.24
CA GLU A 30 -1.28 -5.25 -13.09
C GLU A 30 -0.63 -4.07 -13.82
N LEU A 31 0.19 -3.28 -13.12
CA LEU A 31 0.89 -2.12 -13.70
C LEU A 31 1.95 -2.53 -14.73
N VAL A 32 2.76 -3.54 -14.43
CA VAL A 32 3.76 -4.07 -15.37
C VAL A 32 3.09 -4.69 -16.59
N SER A 33 2.01 -5.44 -16.41
CA SER A 33 1.28 -6.07 -17.51
C SER A 33 0.55 -5.06 -18.41
N GLY A 34 0.35 -3.83 -17.93
CA GLY A 34 -0.23 -2.73 -18.70
C GLY A 34 0.61 -2.30 -19.90
N GLY A 35 1.93 -2.56 -19.89
CA GLY A 35 2.81 -2.26 -21.01
C GLY A 35 2.85 -0.77 -21.38
N TRP A 36 2.97 0.09 -20.35
CA TRP A 36 2.85 1.53 -20.51
C TRP A 36 3.97 2.12 -21.39
N ASP A 37 3.62 3.10 -22.22
CA ASP A 37 4.60 3.82 -23.03
C ASP A 37 5.28 4.91 -22.18
N LYS A 38 6.63 4.94 -22.17
CA LYS A 38 7.42 5.92 -21.39
C LYS A 38 7.12 7.37 -21.75
N LYS A 39 6.90 7.66 -23.04
CA LYS A 39 6.54 9.00 -23.51
C LYS A 39 5.16 9.38 -23.00
N PHE A 40 4.20 8.44 -23.03
CA PHE A 40 2.88 8.67 -22.46
C PHE A 40 2.95 8.99 -20.96
N MET A 41 3.69 8.21 -20.18
CA MET A 41 3.83 8.45 -18.73
C MET A 41 4.40 9.85 -18.43
N ILE A 42 5.45 10.26 -19.15
CA ILE A 42 6.05 11.60 -19.00
C ILE A 42 5.08 12.69 -19.45
N GLU A 43 4.26 12.45 -20.49
CA GLU A 43 3.28 13.43 -20.96
C GLU A 43 2.10 13.63 -19.98
N GLN A 44 1.70 12.60 -19.24
CA GLN A 44 0.61 12.69 -18.25
C GLN A 44 1.05 13.37 -16.95
N GLU A 45 2.16 12.92 -16.36
CA GLU A 45 2.54 13.32 -14.99
C GLU A 45 3.92 14.02 -14.90
N GLY A 46 4.55 14.31 -16.05
CA GLY A 46 5.85 14.99 -16.10
C GLY A 46 7.05 14.10 -15.82
N SER A 47 6.86 12.92 -15.21
CA SER A 47 7.89 11.91 -15.00
C SER A 47 7.27 10.50 -14.89
N VAL A 48 8.11 9.47 -15.07
CA VAL A 48 7.71 8.06 -14.84
C VAL A 48 7.39 7.84 -13.36
N GLU A 49 8.15 8.46 -12.47
CA GLU A 49 7.92 8.41 -11.02
C GLU A 49 6.56 9.02 -10.65
N GLY A 50 6.25 10.23 -11.13
CA GLY A 50 4.98 10.90 -10.88
C GLY A 50 3.79 10.09 -11.40
N PHE A 51 3.95 9.42 -12.54
CA PHE A 51 2.94 8.47 -13.05
C PHE A 51 2.66 7.33 -12.07
N PHE A 52 3.69 6.70 -11.53
CA PHE A 52 3.51 5.62 -10.55
C PHE A 52 3.10 6.12 -9.16
N GLU A 53 3.43 7.35 -8.76
CA GLU A 53 2.89 7.97 -7.55
C GLU A 53 1.36 8.12 -7.62
N GLN A 54 0.79 8.42 -8.79
CA GLN A 54 -0.67 8.47 -8.98
C GLN A 54 -1.31 7.07 -9.05
N CYS A 55 -0.58 6.08 -9.56
CA CYS A 55 -1.10 4.72 -9.75
C CYS A 55 -1.02 3.86 -8.49
N VAL A 56 0.13 3.86 -7.81
CA VAL A 56 0.39 3.07 -6.61
C VAL A 56 -0.32 3.73 -5.43
N PHE A 57 -1.18 2.99 -4.73
CA PHE A 57 -2.13 3.52 -3.74
C PHE A 57 -3.13 4.57 -4.25
N GLY A 58 -3.45 4.60 -5.55
CA GLY A 58 -4.60 5.38 -6.04
C GLY A 58 -5.88 5.17 -5.20
N ASP A 59 -6.85 6.06 -5.36
CA ASP A 59 -7.93 6.52 -4.45
C ASP A 59 -8.40 5.72 -3.20
N ASP A 60 -8.18 4.40 -3.04
CA ASP A 60 -8.74 3.67 -1.90
C ASP A 60 -8.02 2.39 -1.45
N VAL A 61 -6.80 2.07 -1.91
CA VAL A 61 -6.13 0.79 -1.53
C VAL A 61 -6.00 0.63 0.00
N CYS A 62 -5.62 1.70 0.71
CA CYS A 62 -5.57 1.69 2.17
C CYS A 62 -6.97 1.49 2.79
N LYS A 63 -8.00 2.18 2.26
CA LYS A 63 -9.37 2.04 2.76
C LYS A 63 -9.93 0.63 2.53
N GLU A 64 -9.62 0.00 1.41
CA GLU A 64 -10.01 -1.39 1.10
C GLU A 64 -9.37 -2.38 2.08
N VAL A 65 -8.05 -2.28 2.27
CA VAL A 65 -7.31 -3.15 3.21
C VAL A 65 -7.86 -2.96 4.64
N PHE A 66 -8.15 -1.73 5.04
CA PHE A 66 -8.76 -1.47 6.35
C PHE A 66 -10.18 -2.02 6.48
N ALA A 67 -11.03 -1.84 5.47
CA ALA A 67 -12.39 -2.34 5.48
C ALA A 67 -12.43 -3.87 5.55
N GLU A 68 -11.54 -4.55 4.79
CA GLU A 68 -11.41 -6.00 4.83
C GLU A 68 -10.90 -6.47 6.19
N PHE A 69 -9.89 -5.80 6.75
CA PHE A 69 -9.34 -6.11 8.06
C PHE A 69 -10.36 -6.00 9.19
N ILE A 70 -11.10 -4.89 9.25
CA ILE A 70 -12.18 -4.65 10.22
C ILE A 70 -13.22 -5.76 10.14
N LYS A 71 -13.62 -6.12 8.91
CA LYS A 71 -14.62 -7.17 8.66
C LYS A 71 -14.14 -8.56 9.10
N VAL A 72 -12.90 -8.94 8.77
CA VAL A 72 -12.32 -10.25 9.11
C VAL A 72 -12.16 -10.40 10.63
N ASN A 73 -11.76 -9.32 11.31
CA ASN A 73 -11.43 -9.34 12.74
C ASN A 73 -12.60 -8.91 13.64
N LYS A 74 -13.75 -8.53 13.06
CA LYS A 74 -14.96 -8.06 13.79
C LYS A 74 -14.62 -6.94 14.79
N LEU A 75 -13.86 -5.95 14.33
CA LEU A 75 -13.48 -4.80 15.14
C LEU A 75 -14.59 -3.75 15.04
N ASP A 76 -15.17 -3.33 16.16
CA ASP A 76 -16.27 -2.35 16.16
C ASP A 76 -15.75 -0.90 16.14
N ASP A 77 -14.51 -0.65 16.58
CA ASP A 77 -13.79 0.64 16.52
C ASP A 77 -12.29 0.38 16.61
N PHE A 78 -11.57 0.45 15.48
CA PHE A 78 -10.11 0.28 15.44
C PHE A 78 -9.48 1.59 14.99
N ASP A 79 -8.81 2.29 15.90
CA ASP A 79 -8.16 3.56 15.63
C ASP A 79 -6.70 3.34 15.23
N ILE A 80 -6.45 3.37 13.93
CA ILE A 80 -5.13 3.11 13.32
C ILE A 80 -4.16 4.26 13.47
N VAL A 81 -4.69 5.42 13.85
CA VAL A 81 -3.95 6.69 13.94
C VAL A 81 -2.80 6.62 14.96
N ASP A 82 -2.85 5.66 15.89
CA ASP A 82 -1.83 5.44 16.94
C ASP A 82 -0.78 4.35 16.60
N THR A 83 -0.64 3.93 15.33
CA THR A 83 0.29 2.84 14.93
C THR A 83 1.29 3.25 13.85
N SER A 84 2.48 2.62 13.85
CA SER A 84 3.50 2.77 12.80
C SER A 84 3.03 2.32 11.41
N PHE A 85 1.85 1.69 11.34
CA PHE A 85 1.30 1.10 10.13
C PHE A 85 1.29 2.07 8.94
N ILE A 86 0.88 3.33 9.14
CA ILE A 86 0.79 4.31 8.05
C ILE A 86 2.18 4.63 7.47
N ASP A 87 3.19 4.72 8.33
CA ASP A 87 4.57 4.97 7.90
C ASP A 87 5.12 3.74 7.16
N ASP A 88 4.93 2.54 7.73
CA ASP A 88 5.34 1.27 7.11
C ASP A 88 4.69 1.07 5.73
N VAL A 89 3.41 1.43 5.60
CA VAL A 89 2.67 1.38 4.32
C VAL A 89 3.24 2.37 3.30
N ARG A 90 3.61 3.57 3.71
CA ARG A 90 4.24 4.57 2.83
C ARG A 90 5.61 4.08 2.36
N ASP A 91 6.38 3.45 3.22
CA ASP A 91 7.68 2.86 2.84
C ASP A 91 7.50 1.74 1.81
N LEU A 92 6.47 0.90 1.96
CA LEU A 92 6.09 -0.09 0.95
C LEU A 92 5.68 0.55 -0.37
N GLN A 93 4.97 1.69 -0.34
CA GLN A 93 4.62 2.46 -1.54
C GLN A 93 5.85 2.91 -2.30
N HIS A 94 6.77 3.59 -1.61
CA HIS A 94 7.97 4.15 -2.22
C HIS A 94 8.88 3.05 -2.76
N THR A 95 8.98 1.93 -2.04
CA THR A 95 9.73 0.76 -2.51
C THR A 95 9.15 0.25 -3.83
N LEU A 96 7.83 0.07 -3.92
CA LEU A 96 7.20 -0.38 -5.15
C LEU A 96 7.34 0.63 -6.30
N ILE A 97 7.19 1.93 -6.02
CA ILE A 97 7.40 2.98 -7.04
C ILE A 97 8.82 2.92 -7.58
N GLY A 98 9.83 2.79 -6.71
CA GLY A 98 11.23 2.64 -7.13
C GLY A 98 11.44 1.44 -8.04
N GLU A 99 10.92 0.26 -7.64
CA GLU A 99 10.97 -0.94 -8.48
C GLU A 99 10.30 -0.73 -9.85
N LEU A 100 9.15 -0.05 -9.89
CA LEU A 100 8.45 0.24 -11.15
C LEU A 100 9.22 1.24 -12.01
N VAL A 101 9.82 2.27 -11.43
CA VAL A 101 10.64 3.23 -12.17
C VAL A 101 11.85 2.55 -12.81
N GLU A 102 12.50 1.61 -12.11
CA GLU A 102 13.64 0.84 -12.62
C GLU A 102 13.28 -0.02 -13.85
N GLU A 103 12.09 -0.63 -13.88
CA GLU A 103 11.60 -1.41 -15.03
C GLU A 103 11.43 -0.58 -16.31
N TYR A 104 11.31 0.75 -16.18
CA TYR A 104 11.12 1.69 -17.29
C TYR A 104 12.29 2.68 -17.45
N ALA A 105 13.40 2.48 -16.74
CA ALA A 105 14.62 3.30 -16.84
C ALA A 105 15.32 3.11 -18.19
#